data_AF-A0A1V3XWV1-F1
#
_entry.id   AF-A0A1V3XWV1-F1
#
_cell.length_a   1.000
_cell.length_b   1.000
_cell.length_c   1.000
_cell.angle_alpha   90.00
_cell.angle_beta   90.00
_cell.angle_gamma   90.00
#
_symmetry.space_group_name_H-M   'P 1'
#
loop_
_entity.id
_entity.type
_entity.pdbx_description
1 polymer ?
#
loop_
_entity_poly.entity_id
_entity_poly.type
_entity_poly.pdbx_seq_one_letter_code
_entity_poly.pdbx_strand_id
1 'polypeptide(L)'
;MVTLGPRELDVAWMIYAHLVFQELAALATLPGLPEVMREGDVRATYEGLTGAELGDLHWFYVYSGVMWACVFLRTGARRIHFGEIDRPDNVESLFYHAVLMRRLIGEDD
;
A
#
# COMPACT_ATOMS: atom_id res chain seq x y z
N MET A 1 6.86 9.48 6.19
CA MET A 1 6.73 10.94 5.95
C MET A 1 6.40 11.60 7.28
N VAL A 2 6.71 12.89 7.47
CA VAL A 2 6.25 13.65 8.64
C VAL A 2 5.45 14.84 8.15
N THR A 3 4.22 14.94 8.61
CA THR A 3 3.29 16.03 8.28
C THR A 3 2.22 16.10 9.36
N LEU A 4 1.50 17.22 9.43
CA LEU A 4 0.20 17.25 10.11
C LEU A 4 -0.86 16.69 9.16
N GLY A 5 -1.84 15.99 9.71
CA GLY A 5 -2.91 15.36 8.93
C GLY A 5 -3.90 14.57 9.79
N PRO A 6 -4.93 13.99 9.14
CA PRO A 6 -5.86 13.07 9.80
C PRO A 6 -5.14 11.81 10.26
N ARG A 7 -5.50 11.30 11.45
CA ARG A 7 -4.86 10.14 12.08
C ARG A 7 -5.01 8.86 11.25
N GLU A 8 -6.10 8.79 10.50
CA GLU A 8 -6.45 7.70 9.60
C GLU A 8 -5.36 7.47 8.55
N LEU A 9 -4.63 8.52 8.16
CA LEU A 9 -3.56 8.39 7.17
C LEU A 9 -2.45 7.45 7.64
N ASP A 10 -2.00 7.59 8.88
CA ASP A 10 -0.92 6.74 9.42
C ASP A 10 -1.40 5.31 9.68
N VAL A 11 -2.64 5.14 10.18
CA VAL A 11 -3.21 3.82 10.43
C VAL A 11 -3.43 3.08 9.11
N ALA A 12 -4.01 3.74 8.12
CA ALA A 12 -4.23 3.18 6.80
C ALA A 12 -2.89 2.86 6.11
N TRP A 13 -1.89 3.74 6.22
CA TRP A 13 -0.57 3.50 5.65
C TRP A 13 0.07 2.22 6.21
N MET A 14 -0.02 2.00 7.52
CA MET A 14 0.56 0.81 8.17
C MET A 14 -0.10 -0.49 7.69
N ILE A 15 -1.44 -0.52 7.64
CA ILE A 15 -2.18 -1.68 7.14
C ILE A 15 -1.89 -1.89 5.64
N TYR A 16 -1.96 -0.83 4.85
CA TYR A 16 -1.75 -0.89 3.40
C TYR A 16 -0.35 -1.36 3.03
N ALA A 17 0.69 -0.92 3.76
CA ALA A 17 2.06 -1.38 3.56
C ALA A 17 2.16 -2.91 3.70
N HIS A 18 1.45 -3.51 4.67
CA HIS A 18 1.40 -4.96 4.79
C HIS A 18 0.64 -5.61 3.63
N LEU A 19 -0.47 -5.04 3.19
CA LEU A 19 -1.22 -5.54 2.01
C LEU A 19 -0.35 -5.56 0.75
N VAL A 20 0.44 -4.51 0.49
CA VAL A 20 1.40 -4.49 -0.63
C VAL A 20 2.40 -5.65 -0.53
N PHE A 21 2.87 -5.98 0.67
CA PHE A 21 3.79 -7.10 0.88
C PHE A 21 3.10 -8.47 0.79
N GLN A 22 1.83 -8.58 1.16
CA GLN A 22 1.04 -9.78 0.89
C GLN A 22 0.87 -10.01 -0.61
N GLU A 23 0.58 -8.97 -1.40
CA GLU A 23 0.49 -9.07 -2.86
C GLU A 23 1.84 -9.51 -3.47
N LEU A 24 2.96 -8.96 -2.99
CA LEU A 24 4.30 -9.40 -3.40
C LEU A 24 4.58 -10.87 -3.05
N ALA A 25 4.16 -11.32 -1.87
CA ALA A 25 4.29 -12.73 -1.46
C ALA A 25 3.46 -13.64 -2.39
N ALA A 26 2.24 -13.25 -2.71
CA ALA A 26 1.37 -13.98 -3.63
C ALA A 26 1.96 -14.07 -5.05
N LEU A 27 2.51 -12.97 -5.58
CA LEU A 27 3.25 -12.96 -6.84
C LEU A 27 4.47 -13.90 -6.83
N ALA A 28 5.11 -14.06 -5.66
CA ALA A 28 6.20 -15.00 -5.45
C ALA A 28 5.75 -16.43 -5.11
N THR A 29 4.45 -16.74 -5.15
CA THR A 29 3.85 -18.04 -4.78
C THR A 29 4.10 -18.45 -3.32
N LEU A 30 4.30 -17.47 -2.44
CA LEU A 30 4.49 -17.66 -1.01
C LEU A 30 3.18 -17.39 -0.25
N PRO A 31 2.95 -18.08 0.89
CA PRO A 31 1.72 -17.92 1.67
C PRO A 31 1.65 -16.57 2.41
N GLY A 32 2.76 -15.82 2.48
CA GLY A 32 2.81 -14.55 3.19
C GLY A 32 2.50 -14.71 4.68
N LEU A 33 1.77 -13.73 5.23
CA LEU A 33 1.41 -13.60 6.64
C LEU A 33 0.00 -13.00 6.75
N PRO A 34 -1.05 -13.77 6.40
CA PRO A 34 -2.42 -13.24 6.23
C PRO A 34 -3.04 -12.73 7.54
N GLU A 35 -2.59 -13.23 8.69
CA GLU A 35 -3.12 -12.84 10.01
C GLU A 35 -2.42 -11.59 10.59
N VAL A 36 -1.39 -11.07 9.93
CA VAL A 36 -0.66 -9.88 10.39
C VAL A 36 -1.33 -8.62 9.84
N MET A 37 -1.41 -7.56 10.66
CA MET A 37 -1.93 -6.24 10.26
C MET A 37 -3.33 -6.24 9.63
N ARG A 38 -4.21 -7.17 10.05
CA ARG A 38 -5.61 -7.15 9.63
C ARG A 38 -6.28 -5.87 10.12
N GLU A 39 -7.06 -5.22 9.26
CA GLU A 39 -7.68 -3.92 9.56
C GLU A 39 -8.47 -3.96 10.87
N GLY A 40 -9.31 -4.97 11.07
CA GLY A 40 -10.13 -5.09 12.29
C GLY A 40 -9.29 -5.14 13.56
N ASP A 41 -8.17 -5.86 13.57
CA ASP A 41 -7.30 -5.97 14.74
C ASP A 41 -6.57 -4.65 15.01
N VAL A 42 -6.07 -4.00 13.96
CA VAL A 42 -5.36 -2.73 14.06
C VAL A 42 -6.30 -1.64 14.55
N ARG A 43 -7.51 -1.54 13.99
CA ARG A 43 -8.53 -0.59 14.42
C ARG A 43 -8.91 -0.81 15.88
N ALA A 44 -9.27 -2.03 16.26
CA ALA A 44 -9.67 -2.35 17.63
C ALA A 44 -8.57 -1.99 18.64
N THR A 45 -7.31 -2.30 18.32
CA THR A 45 -6.16 -1.96 19.16
C THR A 45 -5.96 -0.44 19.25
N TYR A 46 -5.99 0.26 18.12
CA TYR A 46 -5.81 1.71 18.05
C TYR A 46 -6.90 2.46 18.84
N GLU A 47 -8.16 2.12 18.59
CA GLU A 47 -9.32 2.73 19.25
C GLU A 47 -9.32 2.42 20.75
N GLY A 48 -8.98 1.19 21.15
CA GLY A 48 -8.87 0.79 22.55
C GLY A 48 -7.76 1.50 23.34
N LEU A 49 -6.64 1.83 22.69
CA LEU A 49 -5.52 2.55 23.33
C LEU A 49 -5.71 4.07 23.34
N THR A 50 -6.39 4.63 22.34
CA THR A 50 -6.50 6.08 22.16
C THR A 50 -7.84 6.66 22.62
N GLY A 51 -8.87 5.81 22.76
CA GLY A 51 -10.24 6.22 23.02
C GLY A 51 -10.88 7.01 21.86
N ALA A 52 -10.28 6.98 20.68
CA ALA A 52 -10.72 7.75 19.53
C ALA A 52 -11.09 6.82 18.36
N GLU A 53 -12.30 6.99 17.86
CA GLU A 53 -12.83 6.26 16.70
C GLU A 53 -12.09 6.66 15.42
N LEU A 54 -11.79 5.68 14.57
CA LEU A 54 -11.23 5.91 13.25
C LEU A 54 -12.36 6.04 12.22
N GLY A 55 -12.23 7.01 11.30
CA GLY A 55 -13.08 7.04 10.10
C GLY A 55 -12.90 5.81 9.21
N ASP A 56 -13.67 5.75 8.12
CA ASP A 56 -13.45 4.78 7.05
C ASP A 56 -12.04 4.98 6.45
N LEU A 57 -11.26 3.89 6.40
CA LEU A 57 -9.88 3.91 5.92
C LEU A 57 -9.79 3.76 4.40
N HIS A 58 -10.87 3.44 3.70
CA HIS A 58 -10.89 3.13 2.27
C HIS A 58 -10.20 4.21 1.42
N TRP A 59 -10.58 5.48 1.61
CA TRP A 59 -9.97 6.60 0.89
C TRP A 59 -8.46 6.71 1.16
N PHE A 60 -8.05 6.47 2.41
CA PHE A 60 -6.65 6.54 2.82
C PHE A 60 -5.83 5.36 2.28
N TYR A 61 -6.44 4.19 2.02
CA TYR A 61 -5.78 3.10 1.29
C TYR A 61 -5.51 3.47 -0.17
N VAL A 62 -6.50 4.04 -0.86
CA VAL A 62 -6.31 4.52 -2.24
C VAL A 62 -5.21 5.57 -2.30
N TYR A 63 -5.23 6.53 -1.36
CA TYR A 63 -4.20 7.56 -1.27
C TYR A 63 -2.82 6.97 -0.94
N SER A 64 -2.75 5.96 -0.07
CA SER A 64 -1.52 5.21 0.21
C SER A 64 -0.99 4.50 -1.02
N GLY A 65 -1.86 3.92 -1.84
CA GLY A 65 -1.51 3.32 -3.14
C GLY A 65 -0.83 4.31 -4.08
N VAL A 66 -1.33 5.54 -4.19
CA VAL A 66 -0.68 6.59 -4.99
C VAL A 66 0.73 6.90 -4.48
N MET A 67 0.87 7.05 -3.16
CA MET A 67 2.17 7.32 -2.54
C MET A 67 3.18 6.16 -2.76
N TRP A 68 2.73 4.91 -2.69
CA TRP A 68 3.55 3.74 -3.04
C TRP A 68 3.94 3.73 -4.52
N ALA A 69 3.02 4.04 -5.43
CA ALA A 69 3.33 4.18 -6.85
C ALA A 69 4.42 5.23 -7.10
N CYS A 70 4.37 6.38 -6.42
CA CYS A 70 5.44 7.38 -6.46
C CYS A 70 6.80 6.81 -6.01
N VAL A 71 6.83 5.99 -4.95
CA VAL A 71 8.08 5.33 -4.50
C VAL A 71 8.60 4.36 -5.57
N PHE A 72 7.73 3.57 -6.20
CA PHE A 72 8.12 2.65 -7.28
C PHE A 72 8.62 3.40 -8.52
N LEU A 73 8.00 4.53 -8.89
CA LEU A 73 8.48 5.39 -9.97
C LEU A 73 9.91 5.89 -9.71
N ARG A 74 10.19 6.38 -8.49
CA ARG A 74 11.54 6.86 -8.13
C ARG A 74 12.54 5.72 -8.06
N THR A 75 12.13 4.55 -7.59
CA THR A 75 12.96 3.34 -7.56
C THR A 75 13.30 2.87 -8.96
N GLY A 76 12.31 2.76 -9.86
CA GLY A 76 12.52 2.40 -11.26
C GLY A 76 13.40 3.39 -12.00
N ALA A 77 13.16 4.70 -11.84
CA ALA A 77 14.01 5.73 -12.44
C ALA A 77 15.48 5.62 -11.99
N ARG A 78 15.71 5.30 -10.71
CA ARG A 78 17.06 5.08 -10.19
C ARG A 78 17.69 3.81 -10.75
N ARG A 79 16.97 2.69 -10.84
CA ARG A 79 17.46 1.44 -11.44
C ARG A 79 17.85 1.61 -12.91
N ILE A 80 17.04 2.34 -13.68
CA ILE A 80 17.32 2.68 -15.07
C ILE A 80 18.59 3.54 -15.17
N HIS A 81 18.71 4.56 -14.33
CA HIS A 81 19.88 5.45 -14.34
C HIS A 81 21.20 4.69 -14.12
N PHE A 82 21.19 3.67 -13.26
CA PHE A 82 22.36 2.85 -12.95
C PHE A 82 22.50 1.59 -13.83
N GLY A 83 21.64 1.41 -14.85
CA GLY A 83 21.70 0.26 -15.76
C GLY A 83 21.34 -1.09 -15.12
N GLU A 84 20.61 -1.10 -14.01
CA GLU A 84 20.14 -2.34 -13.35
C GLU A 84 18.95 -2.96 -14.11
N ILE A 85 18.11 -2.13 -14.73
CA ILE A 85 16.97 -2.55 -15.56
C ILE A 85 16.85 -1.64 -16.79
N ASP A 86 16.23 -2.16 -17.85
CA ASP A 86 15.79 -1.35 -18.97
C ASP A 86 14.54 -0.53 -18.61
N ARG A 87 14.33 0.58 -19.33
CA ARG A 87 13.10 1.37 -19.17
C ARG A 87 11.91 0.54 -19.66
N PRO A 88 10.89 0.30 -18.83
CA PRO A 88 9.70 -0.43 -19.27
C PRO A 88 8.87 0.44 -20.23
N ASP A 89 8.21 -0.20 -21.20
CA ASP A 89 7.29 0.47 -22.12
C ASP A 89 6.04 0.99 -21.39
N ASN A 90 5.55 0.22 -20.41
CA ASN A 90 4.49 0.64 -19.50
C ASN A 90 5.04 0.82 -18.08
N VAL A 91 4.98 2.04 -17.56
CA VAL A 91 5.48 2.36 -16.22
C VAL A 91 4.68 1.70 -15.10
N GLU A 92 3.40 1.40 -15.32
CA GLU A 92 2.56 0.72 -14.33
C GLU A 92 3.02 -0.72 -14.07
N SER A 93 3.85 -1.30 -14.94
CA SER A 93 4.49 -2.60 -14.68
C SER A 93 5.40 -2.60 -13.45
N LEU A 94 5.80 -1.41 -12.96
CA LEU A 94 6.56 -1.25 -11.72
C LEU A 94 5.66 -1.25 -10.46
N PHE A 95 4.34 -1.18 -10.62
CA PHE A 95 3.39 -1.09 -9.51
C PHE A 95 2.89 -2.47 -9.12
N TYR A 96 3.64 -3.15 -8.26
CA TYR A 96 3.29 -4.48 -7.77
C TYR A 96 1.91 -4.54 -7.08
N HIS A 97 1.40 -3.39 -6.61
CA HIS A 97 0.11 -3.22 -5.96
C HIS A 97 -1.01 -2.75 -6.92
N ALA A 98 -0.80 -2.72 -8.23
CA ALA A 98 -1.78 -2.21 -9.19
C ALA A 98 -3.12 -2.98 -9.12
N VAL A 99 -3.07 -4.31 -8.94
CA VAL A 99 -4.27 -5.14 -8.78
C VAL A 99 -5.05 -4.73 -7.52
N LEU A 100 -4.35 -4.52 -6.40
CA LEU A 100 -4.97 -4.04 -5.16
C LEU A 100 -5.61 -2.67 -5.33
N MET A 101 -4.97 -1.75 -6.06
CA MET A 101 -5.55 -0.44 -6.35
C MET A 101 -6.81 -0.53 -7.21
N ARG A 102 -6.81 -1.33 -8.29
CA ARG A 102 -7.97 -1.52 -9.17
C ARG A 102 -9.20 -2.01 -8.41
N ARG A 103 -9.01 -3.00 -7.53
CA ARG A 103 -10.06 -3.49 -6.61
C ARG A 103 -10.63 -2.38 -5.73
N LEU A 104 -9.74 -1.56 -5.15
CA LEU A 104 -10.17 -0.48 -4.27
C LEU A 104 -10.93 0.64 -5.01
N ILE A 105 -10.56 0.96 -6.25
CA ILE A 105 -11.25 2.01 -7.01
C ILE A 105 -12.46 1.50 -7.82
N GLY A 106 -12.80 0.21 -7.69
CA GLY A 106 -13.96 -0.39 -8.35
C GLY A 106 -13.77 -0.62 -9.85
N GLU A 107 -12.53 -0.78 -10.31
CA GLU A 107 -12.18 -1.11 -11.70
C GLU A 107 -12.13 -2.63 -11.98
N ASP A 108 -12.73 -3.45 -11.13
CA ASP A 108 -12.78 -4.89 -11.37
C ASP A 108 -13.77 -5.24 -12.50
N ASP A 109 -13.26 -5.94 -13.54
CA ASP A 109 -14.04 -6.84 -14.41
C ASP A 109 -14.45 -8.11 -13.65
#